data_AF-A0AAE1C5C9-F1
#
_entry.id   AF-A0AAE1C5C9-F1
#
_cell.length_a   1.000
_cell.length_b   1.000
_cell.length_c   1.000
_cell.angle_alpha   90.00
_cell.angle_beta   90.00
_cell.angle_gamma   90.00
#
_symmetry.space_group_name_H-M   'P 1'
#
loop_
_entity.id
_entity.type
_entity.pdbx_description
1 polymer ?
#
loop_
_entity_poly.entity_id
_entity_poly.type
_entity_poly.pdbx_seq_one_letter_code
_entity_poly.pdbx_strand_id
1 'polypeptide(L)' 'MRNMLIRPSRKELEHFHPDYVIYNAGAFPANRFTTGMTSSTSVAINFAEKEMVILGTEYAGEMKKGKRLLFFACIVDL' A
#
# COMPACT_ATOMS: atom_id res chain seq x y z
N MET A 1 -10.85 -0.84 2.62
CA MET A 1 -10.06 0.14 3.41
C MET A 1 -10.90 1.10 4.26
N ARG A 2 -12.13 1.45 3.87
CA ARG A 2 -12.98 2.42 4.58
C ARG A 2 -13.21 2.15 6.08
N ASN A 3 -13.22 0.88 6.50
CA ASN A 3 -13.41 0.48 7.90
C ASN A 3 -12.11 0.45 8.72
N MET A 4 -10.95 0.56 8.07
CA MET A 4 -9.63 0.40 8.72
C MET A 4 -8.83 1.70 8.81
N LEU A 5 -9.31 2.78 8.17
CA LEU A 5 -8.70 4.10 8.17
C LEU A 5 -9.62 5.14 8.81
N ILE A 6 -9.02 6.22 9.30
CA ILE A 6 -9.75 7.40 9.78
C ILE A 6 -10.39 8.05 8.55
N ARG A 7 -11.67 8.42 8.68
CA ARG A 7 -12.41 9.05 7.60
C ARG A 7 -12.21 10.56 7.68
N PRO A 8 -11.71 11.20 6.62
CA PRO A 8 -11.72 12.65 6.53
C PRO A 8 -13.16 13.16 6.44
N SER A 9 -13.38 14.37 6.92
CA SER A 9 -14.62 15.11 6.73
C SER A 9 -14.80 15.52 5.26
N ARG A 10 -16.02 15.92 4.88
CA ARG A 10 -16.30 16.34 3.49
C ARG A 10 -15.46 17.54 3.06
N LYS A 11 -15.19 18.49 3.95
CA LYS A 11 -14.35 19.66 3.67
C LYS A 11 -12.89 19.27 3.42
N GLU A 12 -12.38 18.31 4.18
CA GLU A 12 -11.00 17.81 4.00
C GLU A 12 -10.84 17.00 2.71
N LEU A 13 -11.92 16.39 2.20
CA LEU A 13 -11.90 15.66 0.93
C LEU A 13 -11.79 16.57 -0.29
N GLU A 14 -12.30 17.80 -0.24
CA GLU A 14 -12.27 18.74 -1.38
C GLU A 14 -10.85 19.16 -1.77
N HIS A 15 -9.92 19.14 -0.81
CA HIS A 15 -8.51 19.48 -1.00
C HIS A 15 -7.57 18.32 -0.68
N PHE A 16 -8.07 17.08 -0.73
CA PHE A 16 -7.28 15.90 -0.38
C PHE A 16 -6.22 15.60 -1.44
N HIS A 17 -4.96 15.57 -1.00
CA HIS A 17 -3.84 15.04 -1.77
C HIS A 17 -3.20 13.89 -0.98
N PRO A 18 -3.10 12.68 -1.56
CA PRO A 18 -2.57 11.54 -0.85
C PRO A 18 -1.05 11.66 -0.69
N ASP A 19 -0.55 11.50 0.54
CA ASP A 19 0.90 11.38 0.77
C ASP A 19 1.47 10.06 0.25
N TYR A 20 0.66 9.00 0.29
CA TYR A 20 1.02 7.67 -0.21
C TYR A 20 -0.14 7.05 -0.97
N VAL A 21 0.18 6.31 -2.04
CA VAL A 21 -0.80 5.61 -2.86
C VAL A 21 -0.63 4.10 -2.71
N ILE A 22 -1.73 3.38 -2.46
CA ILE A 22 -1.73 1.92 -2.36
C ILE A 22 -2.48 1.34 -3.57
N TYR A 23 -1.74 0.70 -4.46
CA TYR A 23 -2.27 -0.07 -5.57
C TYR A 23 -2.55 -1.51 -5.13
N ASN A 24 -3.84 -1.83 -4.95
CA ASN A 24 -4.27 -3.19 -4.68
C ASN A 24 -4.71 -3.87 -5.98
N ALA A 25 -3.81 -4.66 -6.55
CA ALA A 25 -4.07 -5.57 -7.67
C ALA A 25 -3.94 -7.03 -7.19
N GLY A 26 -4.51 -7.34 -6.02
CA GLY A 26 -4.42 -8.63 -5.36
C GLY A 26 -4.90 -9.82 -6.20
N ALA A 27 -5.87 -9.60 -7.09
CA ALA A 27 -6.37 -10.61 -8.03
C ALA A 27 -5.37 -10.93 -9.15
N PHE A 28 -4.38 -10.06 -9.41
CA PHE A 28 -3.39 -10.24 -10.45
C PHE A 28 -2.10 -10.81 -9.86
N PRO A 29 -1.60 -11.97 -10.34
CA PRO A 29 -0.38 -12.56 -9.81
C PRO A 29 0.85 -11.74 -10.19
N ALA A 30 1.81 -11.65 -9.27
CA ALA A 30 3.12 -11.08 -9.56
C ALA A 30 3.88 -11.94 -10.58
N ASN A 31 4.64 -11.29 -11.45
CA ASN A 31 5.51 -11.97 -12.40
C ASN A 31 6.73 -12.56 -11.68
N ARG A 32 6.79 -13.89 -11.60
CA ARG A 32 7.90 -14.66 -10.99
C ARG A 32 9.24 -14.53 -11.71
N PHE A 33 9.24 -14.09 -12.97
CA PHE A 33 10.46 -13.90 -13.75
C PHE A 33 11.08 -12.52 -13.54
N THR A 34 10.39 -11.62 -12.82
CA THR A 34 10.95 -10.33 -12.42
C THR A 34 12.01 -10.53 -11.34
N THR A 35 13.15 -9.86 -11.47
CA THR A 35 14.24 -9.89 -10.49
C THR A 35 13.75 -9.53 -9.10
N GLY A 36 14.09 -10.35 -8.10
CA GLY A 36 13.66 -10.17 -6.71
C GLY A 36 12.28 -10.75 -6.38
N MET A 37 11.54 -11.28 -7.37
CA MET A 37 10.24 -11.93 -7.16
C MET A 37 10.42 -13.44 -6.95
N THR A 38 10.06 -13.93 -5.78
CA THR A 38 10.21 -15.37 -5.42
C THR A 38 8.91 -16.16 -5.52
N SER A 39 7.76 -15.48 -5.62
CA SER A 39 6.44 -16.10 -5.64
C SER A 39 5.45 -15.34 -6.53
N SER A 40 4.26 -15.90 -6.74
CA SER A 40 3.15 -15.22 -7.40
C SER A 40 2.52 -14.11 -6.56
N THR A 41 2.93 -13.96 -5.30
CA THR A 41 2.47 -12.94 -4.37
C THR A 41 3.60 -11.94 -4.12
N SER A 42 3.27 -10.65 -4.17
CA SER A 42 4.23 -9.58 -3.92
C SER A 42 3.57 -8.43 -3.16
N VAL A 43 4.29 -7.92 -2.16
CA VAL A 43 3.93 -6.72 -1.42
C VAL A 43 5.16 -5.82 -1.42
N ALA A 44 5.17 -4.84 -2.32
CA ALA A 44 6.32 -3.95 -2.54
C ALA A 44 5.98 -2.53 -2.11
N ILE A 45 6.97 -1.83 -1.54
CA ILE A 45 6.85 -0.43 -1.12
C ILE A 45 8.02 0.34 -1.72
N ASN A 46 7.70 1.45 -2.38
CA ASN A 46 8.66 2.43 -2.86
C ASN A 46 8.50 3.72 -2.03
N PHE A 47 9.51 4.03 -1.22
CA PHE A 47 9.49 5.22 -0.36
C PHE A 47 9.78 6.52 -1.12
N ALA A 48 10.53 6.44 -2.24
CA ALA A 48 10.86 7.62 -3.04
C ALA A 48 9.62 8.15 -3.77
N GLU A 49 8.88 7.26 -4.42
CA GLU A 49 7.63 7.60 -5.12
C GLU A 49 6.41 7.59 -4.19
N LYS A 50 6.57 7.14 -2.93
CA LYS A 50 5.51 7.00 -1.93
C LYS A 50 4.36 6.09 -2.39
N GLU A 51 4.73 4.97 -2.98
CA GLU A 51 3.78 4.00 -3.52
C GLU A 51 3.91 2.63 -2.86
N MET A 52 2.79 1.93 -2.73
CA MET A 52 2.75 0.54 -2.30
C MET A 52 1.94 -0.28 -3.31
N VAL A 53 2.48 -1.41 -3.73
CA VAL A 53 1.84 -2.30 -4.70
C VAL A 53 1.64 -3.68 -4.07
N ILE A 54 0.40 -4.17 -4.14
CA ILE A 54 -0.01 -5.50 -3.63
C ILE A 54 -0.49 -6.34 -4.82
N LEU A 55 0.15 -7.48 -5.02
CA LEU A 55 -0.12 -8.44 -6.12
C LEU A 55 -0.26 -9.86 -5.58
N GLY A 56 -1.13 -10.64 -6.21
CA GLY A 56 -1.28 -12.08 -5.94
C GLY A 56 -1.77 -12.42 -4.52
N THR A 57 -2.48 -11.51 -3.87
CA THR A 57 -3.11 -11.73 -2.57
C THR A 57 -4.30 -10.80 -2.37
N GLU A 58 -5.46 -11.39 -2.05
CA GLU A 58 -6.68 -10.65 -1.68
C GLU A 58 -6.82 -10.53 -0.15
N TYR A 59 -5.80 -10.97 0.60
CA TYR A 59 -5.85 -10.93 2.05
C TYR A 59 -5.87 -9.48 2.54
N ALA A 60 -7.01 -9.06 3.09
CA ALA A 60 -7.22 -7.68 3.52
C ALA A 60 -6.23 -7.21 4.61
N GLY A 61 -5.59 -8.13 5.32
CA GLY A 61 -4.58 -7.81 6.33
C GLY A 61 -3.29 -7.23 5.75
N GLU A 62 -2.96 -7.51 4.48
CA GLU A 62 -1.76 -6.93 3.84
C GLU A 62 -1.85 -5.41 3.73
N MET A 63 -3.04 -4.89 3.41
CA MET A 63 -3.27 -3.44 3.38
C MET A 63 -3.15 -2.80 4.78
N LYS A 64 -3.58 -3.50 5.83
CA LYS A 64 -3.51 -2.99 7.22
C LYS A 64 -2.06 -2.97 7.73
N LYS A 65 -1.31 -4.03 7.46
CA LYS A 65 0.11 -4.13 7.83
C LYS A 65 0.96 -3.16 7.02
N GLY A 66 0.73 -3.05 5.72
CA GLY A 66 1.38 -2.09 4.84
C GLY A 66 1.23 -0.65 5.34
N LYS A 67 0.01 -0.22 5.64
CA LYS A 67 -0.23 1.11 6.22
C LYS A 67 0.50 1.33 7.55
N ARG A 68 0.57 0.31 8.42
CA ARG A 68 1.33 0.39 9.68
C ARG A 68 2.83 0.57 9.42
N LEU A 69 3.36 -0.14 8.42
CA LEU A 69 4.75 -0.03 8.02
C LEU A 69 5.07 1.35 7.43
N LEU A 70 4.23 1.86 6.51
CA LEU A 70 4.36 3.22 5.97
C LEU A 70 4.34 4.27 7.08
N PHE A 71 3.42 4.16 8.04
CA PHE A 71 3.33 5.09 9.15
C PHE A 71 4.57 5.03 10.06
N PHE A 72 5.08 3.83 10.34
CA PHE A 72 6.29 3.67 11.14
C PHE A 72 7.52 4.21 10.42
N ALA A 73 7.67 3.92 9.13
CA ALA A 73 8.77 4.43 8.29
C ALA A 73 8.77 5.96 8.22
N CYS A 74 7.60 6.59 8.10
CA CYS A 74 7.44 8.04 8.11
C CYS A 74 7.78 8.69 9.47
N ILE A 75 7.66 7.96 10.58
CA ILE A 75 8.02 8.47 11.92
C ILE A 75 9.52 8.39 12.19
N VAL A 76 10.21 7.44 11.57
CA VAL A 76 11.66 7.23 11.80
C VAL A 76 12.56 8.03 10.85
N ASP A 77 12.00 8.99 10.09
CA ASP A 77 12.71 9.87 9.15
C ASP A 77 13.86 9.17 8.39
N LEU A 78 13.51 8.12 7.65
CA LEU A 78 14.41 7.41 6.74
C LEU A 78 14.65 8.21 5.44
#